data_AF-K2CMB5-F1
#
_entry.id   AF-K2CMB5-F1
#
_cell.length_a   1.000
_cell.length_b   1.000
_cell.length_c   1.000
_cell.angle_alpha   90.00
_cell.angle_beta   90.00
_cell.angle_gamma   90.00
#
_symmetry.space_group_name_H-M   'P 1'
#
loop_
_entity.id
_entity.type
_entity.pdbx_description
1 polymer ?
#
loop_
_entity_poly.entity_id
_entity_poly.type
_entity_poly.pdbx_seq_one_letter_code
_entity_poly.pdbx_strand_id
1 'polypeptide(L)'
;MGDVDSHKNADVRALLSPLSDLAVKHGVAIIGVSHLNKSGSNDALMRVTGSLAFVAAARAAFLIVPDNDDENKRLFLPIKNNIGTDKTGLAFTLQSHQLKNGIETSKVVWLDEIILKSADEVISPQGGDDEKSKVEEAEEFLLDILSNGAMKYTEIISLAENEKISEKTLRRAKKKIGVQTKREGFGKGSKQFWYFTVKTDAASVHGQNSHTSPSKNIGKYDKNEQVCKTDSNSTASSEVF
;
A
#
# COMPACT_ATOMS: atom_id res chain seq x y z
N MET A 1 8.88 -9.28 35.57
CA MET A 1 8.36 -9.19 34.19
C MET A 1 8.26 -10.60 33.65
N GLY A 2 7.06 -11.18 33.71
CA GLY A 2 6.78 -12.54 33.23
C GLY A 2 6.21 -12.49 31.81
N ASP A 3 6.73 -13.40 31.00
CA ASP A 3 6.39 -13.75 29.63
C ASP A 3 4.86 -13.78 29.39
N VAL A 4 4.34 -12.92 28.50
CA VAL A 4 2.94 -12.97 28.05
C VAL A 4 2.93 -13.05 26.53
N ASP A 5 2.84 -14.29 26.08
CA ASP A 5 2.62 -14.68 24.70
C ASP A 5 1.29 -14.08 24.19
N SER A 6 1.31 -13.51 22.98
CA SER A 6 0.24 -12.68 22.40
C SER A 6 -1.01 -13.47 21.95
N HIS A 7 -1.39 -14.55 22.65
CA HIS A 7 -2.51 -15.42 22.30
C HIS A 7 -3.77 -15.30 23.17
N LYS A 8 -3.94 -14.25 23.99
CA LYS A 8 -5.05 -14.19 24.97
C LYS A 8 -5.82 -12.87 25.00
N ASN A 9 -6.68 -12.65 24.01
CA ASN A 9 -7.64 -11.55 24.03
C ASN A 9 -8.57 -11.58 25.27
N ALA A 10 -8.88 -12.79 25.78
CA ALA A 10 -9.67 -12.97 26.99
C ALA A 10 -8.92 -12.52 28.25
N ASP A 11 -7.64 -12.89 28.39
CA ASP A 11 -6.83 -12.55 29.57
C ASP A 11 -6.58 -11.03 29.68
N VAL A 12 -6.41 -10.35 28.55
CA VAL A 12 -6.29 -8.88 28.54
C VAL A 12 -7.58 -8.23 29.04
N ARG A 13 -8.76 -8.71 28.63
CA ARG A 13 -10.04 -8.18 29.14
C ARG A 13 -10.22 -8.43 30.63
N ALA A 14 -9.86 -9.64 31.10
CA ALA A 14 -9.89 -9.96 32.52
C ALA A 14 -8.96 -9.05 33.33
N LEU A 15 -7.79 -8.70 32.79
CA LEU A 15 -6.85 -7.78 33.41
C LEU A 15 -7.34 -6.32 33.42
N LEU A 16 -8.09 -5.90 32.39
CA LEU A 16 -8.62 -4.53 32.29
C LEU A 16 -9.94 -4.31 33.04
N SER A 17 -10.70 -5.36 33.34
CA SER A 17 -12.00 -5.24 34.04
C SER A 17 -11.89 -4.50 35.38
N PRO A 18 -10.92 -4.80 36.27
CA PRO A 18 -10.79 -4.08 37.54
C PRO A 18 -10.51 -2.57 37.37
N LEU A 19 -9.81 -2.19 36.29
CA LEU A 19 -9.57 -0.78 35.97
C LEU A 19 -10.86 -0.10 35.53
N SER A 20 -11.68 -0.78 34.72
CA SER A 20 -13.01 -0.28 34.34
C SER A 20 -13.90 -0.08 35.57
N ASP A 21 -13.92 -1.02 36.50
CA ASP A 21 -14.72 -0.92 37.73
C ASP A 21 -14.26 0.24 38.61
N LEU A 22 -12.94 0.45 38.74
CA LEU A 22 -12.36 1.59 39.44
C LEU A 22 -12.77 2.91 38.78
N ALA A 23 -12.68 3.00 37.45
CA ALA A 23 -13.09 4.18 36.69
C ALA A 23 -14.55 4.54 36.93
N VAL A 24 -15.45 3.55 36.90
CA VAL A 24 -16.88 3.73 37.17
C VAL A 24 -17.12 4.16 38.61
N LYS A 25 -16.50 3.46 39.57
CA LYS A 25 -16.69 3.71 41.01
C LYS A 25 -16.28 5.13 41.41
N HIS A 26 -15.22 5.66 40.80
CA HIS A 26 -14.64 6.95 41.17
C HIS A 26 -14.93 8.07 40.17
N GLY A 27 -15.63 7.79 39.06
CA GLY A 27 -15.90 8.78 38.01
C GLY A 27 -14.63 9.32 37.34
N VAL A 28 -13.59 8.50 37.23
CA VAL A 28 -12.29 8.90 36.66
C VAL A 28 -12.08 8.33 35.26
N ALA A 29 -11.31 9.04 34.44
CA ALA A 29 -10.84 8.54 33.15
C ALA A 29 -9.50 7.82 33.33
N ILE A 30 -9.37 6.64 32.71
CA ILE A 30 -8.11 5.90 32.66
C ILE A 30 -7.58 5.98 31.23
N ILE A 31 -6.35 6.46 31.09
CA ILE A 31 -5.69 6.64 29.79
C ILE A 31 -4.57 5.61 29.67
N GLY A 32 -4.67 4.75 28.67
CA GLY A 32 -3.59 3.83 28.29
C GLY A 32 -2.76 4.43 27.16
N VAL A 33 -1.44 4.37 27.29
CA VAL A 33 -0.50 4.75 26.22
C VAL A 33 0.15 3.48 25.67
N SER A 34 0.05 3.27 24.36
CA SER A 34 0.63 2.13 23.68
C SER A 34 1.38 2.60 22.43
N HIS A 35 2.48 1.93 22.11
CA HIS A 35 3.21 2.18 20.89
C HIS A 35 2.65 1.35 19.73
N LEU A 36 2.85 1.83 18.50
CA LEU A 36 2.63 1.00 17.31
C LEU A 36 3.78 0.00 17.14
N ASN A 37 3.45 -1.21 16.69
CA ASN A 37 4.42 -2.18 16.25
C ASN A 37 4.98 -1.79 14.87
N LYS A 38 6.15 -2.34 14.52
CA LYS A 38 6.79 -2.11 13.20
C LYS A 38 6.20 -2.98 12.08
N SER A 39 5.00 -3.56 12.25
CA SER A 39 4.45 -4.50 11.27
C SER A 39 3.88 -3.77 10.05
N GLY A 40 4.05 -4.35 8.86
CA GLY A 40 3.63 -3.76 7.58
C GLY A 40 2.14 -3.91 7.26
N SER A 41 1.25 -4.05 8.25
CA SER A 41 -0.20 -4.10 7.99
C SER A 41 -0.73 -2.71 7.64
N ASN A 42 -1.68 -2.58 6.72
CA ASN A 42 -2.31 -1.28 6.40
C ASN A 42 -3.39 -0.87 7.42
N ASP A 43 -3.76 -1.78 8.32
CA ASP A 43 -4.76 -1.56 9.37
C ASP A 43 -4.09 -0.97 10.64
N ALA A 44 -4.50 0.24 11.00
CA ALA A 44 -4.04 0.99 12.17
C ALA A 44 -4.35 0.27 13.49
N LEU A 45 -5.52 -0.38 13.57
CA LEU A 45 -5.95 -1.15 14.73
C LEU A 45 -5.02 -2.33 14.97
N MET A 46 -4.58 -3.00 13.89
CA MET A 46 -3.67 -4.15 13.95
C MET A 46 -2.23 -3.76 14.29
N ARG A 47 -1.85 -2.49 14.07
CA ARG A 47 -0.52 -1.99 14.44
C ARG A 47 -0.38 -1.61 15.90
N VAL A 48 -1.47 -1.43 16.65
CA VAL A 48 -1.34 -1.26 18.09
C VAL A 48 -0.78 -2.57 18.67
N THR A 49 0.44 -2.53 19.22
CA THR A 49 1.28 -3.70 19.52
C THR A 49 0.53 -4.80 20.30
N GLY A 50 0.19 -5.93 19.65
CA GLY A 50 -0.49 -7.06 20.30
C GLY A 50 -1.90 -6.75 20.85
N SER A 51 -2.56 -5.70 20.33
CA SER A 51 -3.44 -4.86 21.16
C SER A 51 -4.92 -4.79 20.74
N LEU A 52 -5.40 -5.69 19.89
CA LEU A 52 -6.83 -5.70 19.55
C LEU A 52 -7.70 -5.77 20.81
N ALA A 53 -7.28 -6.54 21.82
CA ALA A 53 -7.99 -6.63 23.09
C ALA A 53 -8.01 -5.33 23.91
N PHE A 54 -6.95 -4.53 23.91
CA PHE A 54 -6.92 -3.25 24.62
C PHE A 54 -7.79 -2.22 23.90
N VAL A 55 -7.71 -2.12 22.56
CA VAL A 55 -8.59 -1.22 21.80
C VAL A 55 -10.05 -1.67 21.87
N ALA A 56 -10.29 -2.99 21.88
CA ALA A 56 -11.64 -3.53 22.07
C ALA A 56 -12.22 -3.15 23.45
N ALA A 57 -11.40 -3.13 24.50
CA ALA A 57 -11.82 -2.75 25.85
C ALA A 57 -12.03 -1.22 26.01
N ALA A 58 -11.29 -0.39 25.29
CA ALA A 58 -11.39 1.07 25.39
C ALA A 58 -12.71 1.61 24.79
N ARG A 59 -13.28 2.68 25.39
CA ARG A 59 -14.44 3.40 24.83
C ARG A 59 -14.06 4.34 23.67
N ALA A 60 -12.84 4.86 23.70
CA ALA A 60 -12.24 5.63 22.63
C ALA A 60 -10.76 5.26 22.51
N ALA A 61 -10.25 5.22 21.29
CA ALA A 61 -8.85 4.99 20.97
C ALA A 61 -8.46 5.95 19.84
N PHE A 62 -7.35 6.64 20.06
CA PHE A 62 -6.83 7.63 19.14
C PHE A 62 -5.39 7.30 18.76
N LEU A 63 -5.07 7.64 17.53
CA LEU A 63 -3.74 7.59 16.97
C LEU A 63 -3.12 8.98 17.01
N ILE A 64 -1.86 9.05 17.44
CA ILE A 64 -1.04 10.26 17.28
C ILE A 64 0.14 9.94 16.38
N VAL A 65 0.24 10.63 15.25
CA VAL A 65 1.30 10.43 14.24
C VAL A 65 1.75 11.77 13.66
N PRO A 66 2.99 11.85 13.11
CA PRO A 66 3.38 12.95 12.23
C PRO A 66 2.44 13.09 11.04
N ASP A 67 2.25 14.31 10.55
CA ASP A 67 1.70 14.51 9.21
C ASP A 67 2.78 14.15 8.19
N ASN A 68 2.40 13.47 7.11
CA ASN A 68 3.32 13.11 6.03
C ASN A 68 3.68 14.33 5.17
N ASP A 69 2.81 15.35 5.17
CA ASP A 69 3.00 16.57 4.38
C ASP A 69 3.76 17.67 5.16
N ASP A 70 3.79 17.58 6.50
CA ASP A 70 4.45 18.56 7.38
C ASP A 70 5.01 17.90 8.65
N GLU A 71 6.35 17.79 8.73
CA GLU A 71 7.05 17.14 9.84
C GLU A 71 6.87 17.84 11.19
N ASN A 72 6.47 19.12 11.22
CA ASN A 72 6.22 19.86 12.46
C ASN A 72 4.78 19.66 12.98
N LYS A 73 3.91 19.11 12.14
CA LYS A 73 2.51 18.85 12.45
C LYS A 73 2.33 17.42 12.98
N ARG A 74 1.39 17.27 13.90
CA ARG A 74 0.94 15.97 14.44
C ARG A 74 -0.56 15.86 14.22
N LEU A 75 -1.00 14.69 13.79
CA LEU A 75 -2.40 14.35 13.59
C LEU A 75 -2.89 13.55 14.80
N PHE A 76 -4.09 13.87 15.26
CA PHE A 76 -4.84 13.18 16.30
C PHE A 76 -6.08 12.56 15.67
N LEU A 77 -6.01 11.26 15.35
CA LEU A 77 -6.99 10.58 14.52
C LEU A 77 -7.76 9.52 15.33
N PRO A 78 -9.09 9.43 15.23
CA PRO A 78 -9.84 8.34 15.84
C PRO A 78 -9.52 7.01 15.16
N ILE A 79 -9.18 5.98 15.95
CA ILE A 79 -9.18 4.57 15.52
C ILE A 79 -10.52 3.92 15.92
N LYS A 80 -11.06 4.32 17.07
CA LYS A 80 -12.35 3.89 17.60
C LYS A 80 -12.92 5.00 18.46
N ASN A 81 -14.20 5.31 18.30
CA ASN A 81 -14.86 6.24 19.20
C ASN A 81 -16.33 5.87 19.42
N ASN A 82 -16.64 5.26 20.57
CA ASN A 82 -18.02 4.89 20.90
C ASN A 82 -18.84 6.05 21.49
N ILE A 83 -18.19 7.19 21.78
CA ILE A 83 -18.77 8.31 22.52
C ILE A 83 -18.80 9.62 21.72
N GLY A 84 -18.54 9.57 20.41
CA GLY A 84 -18.52 10.75 19.55
C GLY A 84 -18.26 10.38 18.08
N THR A 85 -17.93 11.39 17.26
CA THR A 85 -17.55 11.16 15.86
C THR A 85 -16.23 10.40 15.77
N ASP A 86 -16.17 9.46 14.83
CA ASP A 86 -14.98 8.71 14.43
C ASP A 86 -14.51 9.08 13.01
N LYS A 87 -15.10 10.11 12.39
CA LYS A 87 -14.86 10.48 10.99
C LYS A 87 -13.87 11.60 10.78
N THR A 88 -13.56 12.36 11.82
CA THR A 88 -12.76 13.59 11.72
C THR A 88 -11.69 13.60 12.79
N GLY A 89 -10.46 13.89 12.38
CA GLY A 89 -9.31 14.10 13.26
C GLY A 89 -9.02 15.59 13.48
N LEU A 90 -8.05 15.83 14.35
CA LEU A 90 -7.52 17.15 14.66
C LEU A 90 -6.02 17.21 14.34
N ALA A 91 -5.48 18.40 14.19
CA ALA A 91 -4.05 18.61 14.07
C ALA A 91 -3.51 19.53 15.17
N PHE A 92 -2.25 19.33 15.54
CA PHE A 92 -1.54 20.19 16.47
C PHE A 92 -0.05 20.27 16.13
N THR A 93 0.61 21.30 16.67
CA THR A 93 2.07 21.45 16.65
C THR A 93 2.60 21.46 18.08
N LEU A 94 3.89 21.16 18.24
CA LEU A 94 4.61 21.32 19.51
C LEU A 94 5.46 22.58 19.43
N GLN A 95 5.23 23.53 20.34
CA GLN A 95 5.99 24.77 20.41
C GLN A 95 6.79 24.84 21.72
N SER A 96 7.96 25.48 21.69
CA SER A 96 8.69 25.79 22.94
C SER A 96 7.86 26.76 23.80
N HIS A 97 7.84 26.50 25.10
CA HIS A 97 7.16 27.30 26.08
C HIS A 97 7.98 27.39 27.36
N GLN A 98 8.15 28.60 27.87
CA GLN A 98 8.86 28.81 29.13
C GLN A 98 7.86 29.00 30.27
N LEU A 99 8.00 28.17 31.30
CA LEU A 99 7.23 28.29 32.53
C LEU A 99 7.69 29.50 33.35
N LYS A 100 6.82 30.00 34.24
CA LYS A 100 7.11 31.16 35.10
C LYS A 100 8.37 30.99 35.98
N ASN A 101 8.77 29.75 36.24
CA ASN A 101 9.97 29.41 37.00
C ASN A 101 11.23 29.27 36.11
N GLY A 102 11.17 29.65 34.84
CA GLY A 102 12.30 29.66 33.91
C GLY A 102 12.55 28.34 33.17
N ILE A 103 11.83 27.27 33.50
CA ILE A 103 11.99 25.95 32.84
C ILE A 103 11.41 26.01 31.42
N GLU A 104 12.22 25.63 30.43
CA GLU A 104 11.78 25.44 29.05
C GLU A 104 11.10 24.07 28.89
N THR A 105 9.95 24.06 28.22
CA THR A 105 9.14 22.86 27.99
C THR A 105 8.42 22.96 26.63
N SER A 106 7.67 21.92 26.26
CA SER A 106 6.86 21.93 25.04
C SER A 106 5.38 22.13 25.36
N LYS A 107 4.70 22.88 24.51
CA LYS A 107 3.26 23.13 24.57
C LYS A 107 2.59 22.63 23.30
N VAL A 108 1.48 21.90 23.47
CA VAL A 108 0.58 21.54 22.38
C VAL A 108 -0.20 22.78 21.93
N VAL A 109 -0.13 23.08 20.65
CA VAL A 109 -0.93 24.13 20.00
C VAL A 109 -1.81 23.49 18.95
N TRP A 110 -3.11 23.41 19.25
CA TRP A 110 -4.12 22.90 18.32
C TRP A 110 -4.27 23.85 17.12
N LEU A 111 -4.45 23.26 15.95
CA LEU A 111 -4.74 23.97 14.72
C LEU A 111 -6.25 23.96 14.47
N ASP A 112 -6.79 25.01 13.85
CA ASP A 112 -8.20 25.10 13.45
C ASP A 112 -8.52 24.28 12.18
N GLU A 113 -7.72 23.24 11.91
CA GLU A 113 -7.81 22.35 10.75
C GLU A 113 -8.54 21.06 11.12
N ILE A 114 -9.58 20.70 10.36
CA ILE A 114 -10.26 19.40 10.47
C ILE A 114 -9.59 18.41 9.52
N ILE A 115 -9.16 17.27 10.05
CA ILE A 115 -8.50 16.23 9.26
C ILE A 115 -9.53 15.19 8.83
N LEU A 116 -9.67 15.00 7.51
CA LEU A 116 -10.56 13.99 6.93
C LEU A 116 -9.86 12.66 6.64
N LYS A 117 -8.52 12.65 6.67
CA LYS A 117 -7.72 11.43 6.50
C LYS A 117 -7.97 10.48 7.67
N SER A 118 -8.25 9.21 7.39
CA SER A 118 -8.40 8.17 8.40
C SER A 118 -7.04 7.73 8.97
N ALA A 119 -7.07 7.08 10.14
CA ALA A 119 -5.85 6.51 10.73
C ALA A 119 -5.16 5.49 9.80
N ASP A 120 -5.95 4.69 9.07
CA ASP A 120 -5.45 3.70 8.12
C ASP A 120 -4.76 4.35 6.92
N GLU A 121 -5.34 5.43 6.38
CA GLU A 121 -4.76 6.18 5.25
C GLU A 121 -3.41 6.81 5.63
N VAL A 122 -3.26 7.28 6.86
CA VAL A 122 -2.02 7.93 7.32
C VAL A 122 -0.93 6.92 7.67
N ILE A 123 -1.28 5.78 8.27
CA ILE A 123 -0.29 4.75 8.67
C ILE A 123 0.02 3.76 7.55
N SER A 124 -0.87 3.64 6.56
CA SER A 124 -0.57 2.90 5.33
C SER A 124 0.77 3.42 4.83
N PRO A 125 1.77 2.54 4.66
CA PRO A 125 3.07 2.98 4.20
C PRO A 125 2.82 3.69 2.88
N GLN A 126 3.17 4.97 2.81
CA GLN A 126 3.29 5.71 1.54
C GLN A 126 4.42 5.15 0.65
N GLY A 127 4.69 3.84 0.71
CA GLY A 127 5.38 3.06 -0.32
C GLY A 127 4.45 2.64 -1.45
N GLY A 128 3.25 3.23 -1.53
CA GLY A 128 2.34 3.13 -2.66
C GLY A 128 2.76 4.11 -3.75
N ASP A 129 2.52 5.41 -3.57
CA ASP A 129 2.68 6.36 -4.68
C ASP A 129 4.13 6.78 -4.93
N ASP A 130 4.96 6.91 -3.90
CA ASP A 130 6.35 7.36 -4.08
C ASP A 130 7.30 6.22 -4.52
N GLU A 131 6.97 4.98 -4.14
CA GLU A 131 7.69 3.79 -4.59
C GLU A 131 7.12 3.24 -5.90
N LYS A 132 5.80 3.38 -6.17
CA LYS A 132 5.25 3.14 -7.51
C LYS A 132 5.76 4.19 -8.49
N SER A 133 5.79 5.47 -8.15
CA SER A 133 6.33 6.51 -9.03
C SER A 133 7.80 6.28 -9.32
N LYS A 134 8.63 5.95 -8.32
CA LYS A 134 10.05 5.59 -8.54
C LYS A 134 10.23 4.30 -9.33
N VAL A 135 9.32 3.34 -9.16
CA VAL A 135 9.33 2.11 -9.98
C VAL A 135 8.87 2.41 -11.41
N GLU A 136 7.88 3.26 -11.62
CA GLU A 136 7.39 3.72 -12.93
C GLU A 136 8.44 4.56 -13.67
N GLU A 137 9.10 5.48 -12.98
CA GLU A 137 10.27 6.23 -13.49
C GLU A 137 11.40 5.28 -13.86
N ALA A 138 11.68 4.27 -13.03
CA ALA A 138 12.64 3.23 -13.36
C ALA A 138 12.19 2.29 -14.49
N GLU A 139 10.87 2.16 -14.74
CA GLU A 139 10.32 1.42 -15.87
C GLU A 139 10.52 2.20 -17.17
N GLU A 140 10.19 3.49 -17.18
CA GLU A 140 10.42 4.39 -18.31
C GLU A 140 11.91 4.47 -18.67
N PHE A 141 12.77 4.62 -17.65
CA PHE A 141 14.22 4.58 -17.82
C PHE A 141 14.70 3.26 -18.45
N LEU A 142 14.24 2.11 -17.95
CA LEU A 142 14.62 0.81 -18.51
C LEU A 142 14.10 0.61 -19.94
N LEU A 143 12.88 1.11 -20.23
CA LEU A 143 12.29 1.09 -21.56
C LEU A 143 13.13 1.91 -22.56
N ASP A 144 13.58 3.10 -22.15
CA ASP A 144 14.39 3.99 -22.98
C ASP A 144 15.77 3.38 -23.31
N ILE A 145 16.55 3.01 -22.28
CA ILE A 145 17.95 2.58 -22.51
C ILE A 145 18.06 1.21 -23.20
N LEU A 146 17.07 0.33 -23.02
CA LEU A 146 17.06 -1.01 -23.63
C LEU A 146 16.26 -1.05 -24.94
N SER A 147 15.65 0.06 -25.37
CA SER A 147 14.96 0.17 -26.67
C SER A 147 15.90 -0.12 -27.84
N ASN A 148 17.18 0.26 -27.70
CA ASN A 148 18.24 0.09 -28.70
C ASN A 148 18.95 -1.27 -28.62
N GLY A 149 18.47 -2.20 -27.78
CA GLY A 149 18.97 -3.56 -27.68
C GLY A 149 19.63 -3.90 -26.34
N ALA A 150 20.39 -5.00 -26.33
CA ALA A 150 20.95 -5.54 -25.10
C ALA A 150 22.08 -4.65 -24.53
N MET A 151 22.00 -4.32 -23.25
CA MET A 151 23.00 -3.48 -22.56
C MET A 151 23.64 -4.22 -21.37
N LYS A 152 24.90 -3.90 -21.05
CA LYS A 152 25.61 -4.52 -19.92
C LYS A 152 25.05 -4.02 -18.59
N TYR A 153 24.90 -4.93 -17.63
CA TYR A 153 24.41 -4.62 -16.29
C TYR A 153 25.21 -3.51 -15.60
N THR A 154 26.54 -3.50 -15.77
CA THR A 154 27.42 -2.48 -15.21
C THR A 154 27.18 -1.09 -15.80
N GLU A 155 26.83 -1.02 -17.09
CA GLU A 155 26.50 0.25 -17.75
C GLU A 155 25.12 0.73 -17.31
N ILE A 156 24.14 -0.19 -17.17
CA ILE A 156 22.80 0.11 -16.67
C ILE A 156 22.83 0.66 -15.25
N ILE A 157 23.62 0.08 -14.33
CA ILE A 157 23.76 0.60 -12.97
C ILE A 157 24.34 2.02 -12.99
N SER A 158 25.40 2.25 -13.77
CA SER A 158 26.03 3.57 -13.84
C SER A 158 25.06 4.64 -14.37
N LEU A 159 24.22 4.31 -15.35
CA LEU A 159 23.18 5.21 -15.84
C LEU A 159 22.07 5.41 -14.80
N ALA A 160 21.65 4.35 -14.11
CA ALA A 160 20.65 4.44 -13.05
C ALA A 160 21.11 5.32 -11.88
N GLU A 161 22.39 5.27 -11.52
CA GLU A 161 22.98 6.14 -10.48
C GLU A 161 22.92 7.62 -10.88
N ASN A 162 23.15 7.95 -12.16
CA ASN A 162 23.05 9.32 -12.66
C ASN A 162 21.60 9.85 -12.59
N GLU A 163 20.63 8.98 -12.87
CA GLU A 163 19.19 9.27 -12.73
C GLU A 163 18.68 9.11 -11.28
N LYS A 164 19.57 8.88 -10.31
CA LYS A 164 19.25 8.69 -8.88
C LYS A 164 18.28 7.53 -8.60
N ILE A 165 18.26 6.52 -9.47
CA ILE A 165 17.47 5.30 -9.32
C ILE A 165 18.28 4.25 -8.53
N SER A 166 17.72 3.78 -7.41
CA SER A 166 18.38 2.73 -6.61
C SER A 166 18.38 1.36 -7.32
N GLU A 167 19.43 0.54 -7.09
CA GLU A 167 19.50 -0.82 -7.64
C GLU A 167 18.29 -1.69 -7.23
N LYS A 168 17.75 -1.46 -6.02
CA LYS A 168 16.55 -2.14 -5.52
C LYS A 168 15.30 -1.79 -6.35
N THR A 169 15.13 -0.51 -6.70
CA THR A 169 14.05 0.00 -7.56
C THR A 169 14.19 -0.55 -8.97
N LEU A 170 15.41 -0.49 -9.52
CA LEU A 170 15.76 -1.01 -10.84
C LEU A 170 15.44 -2.50 -11.00
N ARG A 171 15.77 -3.33 -9.99
CA ARG A 171 15.45 -4.77 -9.99
C ARG A 171 13.95 -5.05 -9.93
N ARG A 172 13.15 -4.17 -9.33
CA ARG A 172 11.69 -4.29 -9.27
C ARG A 172 11.06 -3.90 -10.60
N ALA A 173 11.45 -2.76 -11.17
CA ALA A 173 11.04 -2.33 -12.51
C ALA A 173 11.32 -3.42 -13.54
N LYS A 174 12.54 -3.96 -13.56
CA LYS A 174 12.94 -5.12 -14.38
C LYS A 174 11.96 -6.30 -14.32
N LYS A 175 11.51 -6.66 -13.10
CA LYS A 175 10.56 -7.76 -12.89
C LYS A 175 9.17 -7.41 -13.43
N LYS A 176 8.73 -6.17 -13.29
CA LYS A 176 7.40 -5.68 -13.69
C LYS A 176 7.27 -5.60 -15.22
N ILE A 177 8.29 -5.10 -15.92
CA ILE A 177 8.29 -4.98 -17.40
C ILE A 177 8.90 -6.20 -18.12
N GLY A 178 9.30 -7.24 -17.37
CA GLY A 178 9.72 -8.52 -17.94
C GLY A 178 11.08 -8.52 -18.65
N VAL A 179 12.00 -7.63 -18.28
CA VAL A 179 13.36 -7.57 -18.84
C VAL A 179 14.10 -8.89 -18.60
N GLN A 180 14.64 -9.45 -19.67
CA GLN A 180 15.36 -10.71 -19.67
C GLN A 180 16.84 -10.51 -19.34
N THR A 181 17.53 -11.60 -19.02
CA THR A 181 18.96 -11.56 -18.69
C THR A 181 19.71 -12.65 -19.43
N LYS A 182 20.81 -12.26 -20.07
CA LYS A 182 21.77 -13.18 -20.66
C LYS A 182 23.09 -13.04 -19.93
N ARG A 183 23.70 -14.17 -19.57
CA ARG A 183 25.05 -14.20 -19.01
C ARG A 183 26.00 -14.72 -20.08
N GLU A 184 27.10 -14.02 -20.29
CA GLU A 184 28.19 -14.44 -21.18
C GLU A 184 29.47 -14.70 -20.39
N GLY A 185 30.09 -15.84 -20.64
CA GLY A 185 31.29 -16.30 -19.94
C GLY A 185 31.02 -17.01 -18.61
N PHE A 186 32.08 -17.62 -18.06
CA PHE A 186 32.05 -18.39 -16.81
C PHE A 186 33.08 -17.84 -15.81
N GLY A 187 32.79 -17.93 -14.50
CA GLY A 187 33.68 -17.46 -13.44
C GLY A 187 33.70 -15.95 -13.20
N LYS A 188 34.79 -15.43 -12.61
CA LYS A 188 34.95 -14.00 -12.20
C LYS A 188 34.88 -12.99 -13.36
N GLY A 189 35.01 -13.43 -14.61
CA GLY A 189 34.93 -12.56 -15.80
C GLY A 189 33.58 -12.54 -16.50
N SER A 190 32.55 -13.18 -15.94
CA SER A 190 31.25 -13.27 -16.61
C SER A 190 30.56 -11.91 -16.70
N LYS A 191 30.02 -11.60 -17.87
CA LYS A 191 29.27 -10.36 -18.14
C LYS A 191 27.77 -10.66 -18.14
N GLN A 192 27.00 -9.78 -17.54
CA GLN A 192 25.55 -9.86 -17.51
C GLN A 192 24.97 -8.79 -18.42
N PHE A 193 24.05 -9.18 -19.30
CA PHE A 193 23.35 -8.30 -20.22
C PHE A 193 21.84 -8.35 -19.95
N TRP A 194 21.19 -7.19 -20.02
CA TRP A 194 19.74 -7.07 -19.93
C TRP A 194 19.18 -6.67 -21.30
N TYR A 195 18.00 -7.17 -21.65
CA TYR A 195 17.38 -6.89 -22.94
C TYR A 195 15.86 -7.07 -22.87
N PHE A 196 15.13 -6.40 -23.76
CA PHE A 196 13.74 -6.72 -24.04
C PHE A 196 13.64 -7.80 -25.12
N THR A 197 12.76 -8.76 -24.89
CA THR A 197 12.10 -9.45 -26.00
C THR A 197 10.87 -8.66 -26.35
N VAL A 198 10.97 -7.77 -27.35
CA VAL A 198 9.76 -7.26 -27.98
C VAL A 198 9.06 -8.49 -28.55
N LYS A 199 7.87 -8.83 -28.03
CA LYS A 199 6.97 -9.66 -28.80
C LYS A 199 6.64 -8.84 -30.02
N THR A 200 7.35 -9.11 -31.12
CA THR A 200 6.89 -8.67 -32.43
C THR A 200 5.58 -9.41 -32.61
N ASP A 201 4.46 -8.75 -32.32
CA ASP A 201 3.19 -9.19 -32.86
C ASP A 201 3.38 -9.12 -34.38
N ALA A 202 3.61 -10.29 -34.97
CA ALA A 202 3.66 -10.49 -36.39
C ALA A 202 2.24 -10.32 -36.94
N ALA A 203 1.76 -9.08 -36.99
CA ALA A 203 0.54 -8.73 -37.69
C ALA A 203 0.61 -7.27 -38.15
N SER A 204 0.51 -7.10 -39.48
CA SER A 204 0.32 -5.85 -40.23
C SER A 204 1.58 -5.05 -40.63
N VAL A 205 2.27 -5.49 -41.69
CA VAL A 205 2.59 -4.60 -42.83
C VAL A 205 2.25 -5.33 -44.13
N HIS A 206 1.42 -4.67 -44.94
CA HIS A 206 0.90 -5.12 -46.23
C HIS A 206 1.77 -4.56 -47.38
N GLY A 207 2.01 -5.38 -48.42
CA GLY A 207 2.54 -4.99 -49.75
C GLY A 207 4.04 -5.28 -49.96
N GLN A 208 4.54 -5.95 -51.01
CA GLN A 208 3.99 -6.23 -52.34
C GLN A 208 4.58 -7.52 -52.96
N ASN A 209 3.75 -8.21 -53.74
CA ASN A 209 3.96 -9.07 -54.91
C ASN A 209 5.31 -9.79 -55.17
N SER A 210 5.25 -11.11 -55.33
CA SER A 210 5.54 -11.74 -56.63
C SER A 210 5.03 -13.18 -56.72
N HIS A 211 4.62 -13.54 -57.94
CA HIS A 211 4.07 -14.80 -58.43
C HIS A 211 4.71 -16.08 -57.90
N THR A 212 3.89 -17.10 -57.60
CA THR A 212 3.72 -18.31 -58.44
C THR A 212 2.66 -19.26 -57.82
N SER A 213 1.73 -19.70 -58.67
CA SER A 213 0.86 -20.87 -58.45
C SER A 213 1.57 -22.15 -58.95
N PRO A 214 1.03 -23.39 -58.78
CA PRO A 214 -0.25 -23.80 -58.19
C PRO A 214 -0.17 -25.04 -57.25
N SER A 215 -1.28 -25.36 -56.57
CA SER A 215 -2.06 -26.60 -56.80
C SER A 215 -2.64 -27.26 -55.53
N LYS A 216 -3.98 -27.31 -55.52
CA LYS A 216 -4.91 -28.41 -55.18
C LYS A 216 -5.28 -28.80 -53.73
N ASN A 217 -6.59 -29.07 -53.65
CA ASN A 217 -7.41 -29.85 -52.71
C ASN A 217 -7.91 -29.13 -51.44
N ILE A 218 -9.16 -28.65 -51.37
CA ILE A 218 -10.50 -29.31 -51.38
C ILE A 218 -10.89 -29.88 -50.00
N GLY A 219 -12.02 -29.39 -49.48
CA GLY A 219 -12.79 -29.91 -48.33
C GLY A 219 -12.97 -28.82 -47.26
N LYS A 220 -13.97 -27.93 -47.27
CA LYS A 220 -15.44 -28.07 -47.41
C LYS A 220 -16.08 -28.82 -46.22
N TYR A 221 -16.63 -28.07 -45.27
CA TYR A 221 -18.03 -28.09 -44.77
C TYR A 221 -18.06 -27.63 -43.29
N ASP A 222 -18.61 -26.47 -42.93
CA ASP A 222 -20.03 -26.01 -42.89
C ASP A 222 -20.74 -26.39 -41.57
N LYS A 223 -21.22 -25.32 -40.90
CA LYS A 223 -22.57 -25.17 -40.34
C LYS A 223 -23.03 -25.98 -39.13
N ASN A 224 -23.34 -25.26 -38.05
CA ASN A 224 -24.70 -24.81 -37.65
C ASN A 224 -24.60 -24.31 -36.20
N GLU A 225 -24.87 -23.06 -35.86
CA GLU A 225 -26.10 -22.28 -35.98
C GLU A 225 -27.29 -22.86 -35.19
N GLN A 226 -27.90 -21.93 -34.46
CA GLN A 226 -29.27 -21.88 -33.95
C GLN A 226 -29.51 -22.26 -32.47
N VAL A 227 -30.11 -21.45 -31.58
CA VAL A 227 -30.94 -20.21 -31.58
C VAL A 227 -32.24 -20.52 -30.81
N CYS A 228 -32.64 -19.57 -29.95
CA CYS A 228 -33.99 -19.33 -29.43
C CYS A 228 -34.56 -20.38 -28.44
N LYS A 229 -35.48 -20.08 -27.52
CA LYS A 229 -36.47 -18.99 -27.32
C LYS A 229 -36.97 -19.12 -25.86
N THR A 230 -37.05 -18.04 -25.09
CA THR A 230 -38.26 -17.24 -24.72
C THR A 230 -39.24 -17.87 -23.73
N ASP A 231 -39.85 -16.94 -22.99
CA ASP A 231 -41.14 -16.99 -22.30
C ASP A 231 -41.11 -17.52 -20.85
N SER A 232 -41.79 -16.94 -19.85
CA SER A 232 -42.65 -15.75 -19.73
C SER A 232 -43.19 -15.70 -18.29
N ASN A 233 -43.48 -14.50 -17.76
CA ASN A 233 -44.44 -14.16 -16.68
C ASN A 233 -44.18 -14.77 -15.26
N SER A 234 -44.55 -14.18 -14.12
CA SER A 234 -45.68 -13.31 -13.78
C SER A 234 -45.50 -12.70 -12.36
N THR A 235 -46.05 -11.50 -12.14
CA THR A 235 -46.67 -10.87 -10.92
C THR A 235 -46.38 -11.43 -9.50
N ALA A 236 -46.03 -10.67 -8.46
CA ALA A 236 -46.58 -9.46 -7.78
C ALA A 236 -47.13 -9.84 -6.38
N SER A 237 -46.68 -9.12 -5.32
CA SER A 237 -47.30 -8.86 -3.99
C SER A 237 -46.21 -8.25 -3.07
N SER A 238 -46.25 -6.98 -2.63
CA SER A 238 -46.91 -6.44 -1.40
C SER A 238 -46.43 -7.16 -0.11
N GLU A 239 -45.98 -6.59 1.01
CA GLU A 239 -46.11 -5.31 1.74
C GLU A 239 -44.84 -5.12 2.63
N VAL A 240 -44.31 -3.91 2.83
CA VAL A 240 -44.48 -3.03 4.02
C VAL A 240 -44.46 -3.72 5.39
N PHE A 241 -43.30 -3.67 6.07
CA PHE A 241 -43.07 -3.08 7.40
C PHE A 241 -41.57 -2.84 7.59
#